data_AF-A0A7W0PSL9-F1
#
_entry.id   AF-A0A7W0PSL9-F1
#
_cell.length_a   1.000
_cell.length_b   1.000
_cell.length_c   1.000
_cell.angle_alpha   90.00
_cell.angle_beta   90.00
_cell.angle_gamma   90.00
#
_symmetry.space_group_name_H-M   'P 1'
#
loop_
_entity.id
_entity.type
_entity.pdbx_description
1 polymer ?
#
loop_
_entity_poly.entity_id
_entity_poly.type
_entity_poly.pdbx_seq_one_letter_code
_entity_poly.pdbx_strand_id
1 'polypeptide(L)'
;MFRFPRSNRQPMLALIAAFTMLLALLMPAAGAPGSYGDPAPSTSIASPDVTAQSVFSFDLASGITLYEKNPDERMQIGSTVKVATALVVMQHGDPADQVLI
;
A
#
# COMPACT_ATOMS: atom_id res chain seq x y z
N MET A 1 -8.08 51.10 30.88
CA MET A 1 -8.90 50.89 29.67
C MET A 1 -7.98 51.03 28.45
N PHE A 2 -7.39 49.93 27.98
CA PHE A 2 -6.43 49.93 26.87
C PHE A 2 -7.17 49.67 25.54
N ARG A 3 -7.09 50.63 24.61
CA ARG A 3 -7.69 50.55 23.28
C ARG A 3 -6.64 50.04 22.30
N PHE A 4 -6.74 48.77 21.91
CA PHE A 4 -5.87 48.19 20.87
C PHE A 4 -6.17 48.85 19.51
N PRO A 5 -5.15 49.31 18.77
CA PRO A 5 -5.36 49.86 17.43
C PRO A 5 -5.76 48.75 16.45
N ARG A 6 -6.83 48.96 15.69
CA ARG A 6 -7.23 48.11 14.56
C ARG A 6 -6.12 48.16 13.50
N SER A 7 -5.27 47.14 13.45
CA SER A 7 -4.23 47.02 12.42
C SER A 7 -4.87 46.77 11.04
N ASN A 8 -4.44 47.54 10.04
CA ASN A 8 -4.95 47.60 8.67
C ASN A 8 -4.58 46.36 7.81
N ARG A 9 -4.86 45.14 8.29
CA ARG A 9 -4.46 43.86 7.65
C ARG A 9 -5.50 43.31 6.67
N GLN A 10 -6.68 43.91 6.59
CA GLN A 10 -7.78 43.46 5.74
C GLN A 10 -7.50 43.58 4.22
N PRO A 11 -6.87 44.65 3.69
CA PRO A 11 -6.57 44.70 2.25
C PRO A 11 -5.45 43.73 1.85
N MET A 12 -4.53 43.42 2.78
CA MET A 12 -3.41 42.50 2.54
C MET A 12 -3.87 41.04 2.48
N LEU A 13 -4.81 40.63 3.34
CA LEU A 13 -5.43 39.30 3.29
C LEU A 13 -6.24 39.11 1.99
N ALA A 14 -6.97 40.15 1.56
CA ALA A 14 -7.72 40.11 0.31
C ALA A 14 -6.81 39.99 -0.93
N LEU A 15 -5.66 40.68 -0.93
CA LEU A 15 -4.67 40.59 -2.01
C LEU A 15 -4.05 39.18 -2.10
N ILE A 16 -3.71 38.57 -0.96
CA ILE A 16 -3.16 37.21 -0.92
C ILE A 16 -4.19 36.20 -1.46
N ALA A 17 -5.46 36.32 -1.04
CA ALA A 17 -6.53 35.44 -1.53
C ALA A 17 -6.75 35.59 -3.04
N ALA A 18 -6.77 36.82 -3.56
CA ALA A 18 -6.91 37.08 -4.99
C ALA A 18 -5.72 36.54 -5.80
N PHE A 19 -4.51 36.67 -5.27
CA PHE A 19 -3.30 36.14 -5.90
C PHE A 19 -3.29 34.61 -5.93
N THR A 20 -3.72 33.94 -4.84
CA THR A 20 -3.87 32.48 -4.82
C THR A 20 -4.93 31.98 -5.80
N MET A 21 -6.04 32.72 -5.96
CA MET A 21 -7.10 32.35 -6.90
C MET A 21 -6.64 32.52 -8.35
N LEU A 22 -5.88 33.58 -8.66
CA LEU A 22 -5.32 33.81 -9.99
C LEU A 22 -4.26 32.75 -10.36
N LEU A 23 -3.45 32.30 -9.40
CA LEU A 23 -2.45 31.26 -9.63
C LEU A 23 -3.09 29.90 -9.94
N ALA A 24 -4.26 29.60 -9.37
CA ALA A 24 -4.99 28.36 -9.64
C ALA A 24 -5.55 28.30 -11.08
N LEU A 25 -5.86 29.44 -11.71
CA LEU A 25 -6.36 29.49 -13.09
C LEU A 25 -5.27 29.28 -14.16
N LEU A 26 -3.99 29.39 -13.80
CA LEU A 26 -2.86 29.18 -14.73
C LEU A 26 -2.31 27.75 -14.72
N MET A 27 -2.89 26.81 -13.97
CA MET A 27 -2.48 25.40 -14.05
C MET A 27 -3.13 24.75 -15.29
N PRO A 28 -2.36 24.37 -16.33
CA PRO A 28 -2.90 23.55 -17.42
C PRO A 28 -3.29 22.19 -16.85
N ALA A 29 -4.51 21.74 -17.16
CA ALA A 29 -4.95 20.38 -16.92
C ALA A 29 -4.03 19.42 -17.70
N ALA A 30 -2.96 18.96 -17.06
CA ALA A 30 -2.02 18.02 -17.63
C ALA A 30 -2.69 16.64 -17.72
N GLY A 31 -2.96 16.21 -18.96
CA GLY A 31 -3.17 14.82 -19.31
C GLY A 31 -4.62 14.35 -19.30
N ALA A 32 -5.34 14.56 -20.41
CA ALA A 32 -6.36 13.59 -20.80
C ALA A 32 -5.62 12.26 -21.12
N PRO A 33 -5.90 11.15 -20.42
CA PRO A 33 -5.31 9.88 -20.80
C PRO A 33 -5.77 9.56 -22.22
N GLY A 34 -4.79 9.34 -23.10
CA GLY A 34 -5.04 8.88 -24.46
C GLY A 34 -5.94 7.64 -24.40
N SER A 35 -6.96 7.61 -25.26
CA SER A 35 -7.80 6.42 -25.46
C SER A 35 -6.92 5.32 -26.04
N TYR A 36 -6.37 4.48 -25.16
CA TYR A 36 -5.89 3.16 -25.56
C TYR A 36 -7.10 2.41 -26.15
N GLY A 37 -6.87 1.73 -27.28
CA GLY A 37 -7.92 1.07 -28.06
C GLY A 37 -8.81 0.13 -27.25
N ASP A 38 -9.94 -0.24 -27.84
CA ASP A 38 -10.97 -1.11 -27.27
C ASP A 38 -10.42 -2.07 -26.20
N PRO A 39 -10.91 -2.03 -24.96
CA PRO A 39 -10.51 -3.02 -23.98
C PRO A 39 -10.89 -4.39 -24.55
N ALA A 40 -9.88 -5.18 -24.91
CA ALA A 40 -10.06 -6.62 -25.05
C ALA A 40 -10.82 -7.10 -23.80
N PRO A 41 -11.82 -8.00 -23.94
CA PRO A 41 -12.64 -8.41 -22.80
C PRO A 41 -11.70 -8.92 -21.72
N SER A 42 -11.53 -8.10 -20.67
CA SER A 42 -10.82 -8.49 -19.47
C SER A 42 -11.68 -9.56 -18.83
N THR A 43 -11.33 -10.82 -19.10
CA THR A 43 -11.89 -11.92 -18.33
C THR A 43 -11.30 -11.77 -16.93
N SER A 44 -11.96 -10.96 -16.10
CA SER A 44 -11.61 -10.82 -14.71
C SER A 44 -11.86 -12.18 -14.06
N ILE A 45 -10.80 -12.86 -13.65
CA ILE A 45 -10.92 -14.06 -12.83
C ILE A 45 -11.49 -13.59 -11.49
N ALA A 46 -12.65 -14.13 -11.12
CA ALA A 46 -13.24 -13.83 -9.83
C ALA A 46 -12.31 -14.31 -8.71
N SER A 47 -12.12 -13.48 -7.69
CA SER A 47 -11.36 -13.87 -6.51
C SER A 47 -11.98 -15.12 -5.86
N PRO A 48 -11.16 -16.07 -5.39
CA PRO A 48 -11.68 -17.26 -4.73
C PRO A 48 -12.36 -16.88 -3.41
N ASP A 49 -13.50 -17.52 -3.13
CA ASP A 49 -14.13 -17.41 -1.81
C ASP A 49 -13.39 -18.31 -0.83
N VAL A 50 -12.79 -17.70 0.21
CA VAL A 50 -11.97 -18.40 1.20
C VAL A 50 -12.33 -17.95 2.61
N THR A 51 -12.42 -18.93 3.51
CA THR A 51 -12.74 -18.72 4.93
C THR A 51 -11.55 -18.25 5.77
N ALA A 52 -10.32 -18.37 5.24
CA ALA A 52 -9.12 -17.91 5.92
C ALA A 52 -9.18 -16.39 6.19
N GLN A 53 -8.70 -15.96 7.36
CA GLN A 53 -8.69 -14.55 7.75
C GLN A 53 -7.62 -13.76 6.98
N SER A 54 -6.47 -14.40 6.71
CA SER A 54 -5.38 -13.85 5.90
C SER A 54 -4.88 -14.88 4.88
N VAL A 55 -4.50 -14.42 3.69
CA VAL A 55 -3.97 -15.21 2.57
C VAL A 55 -2.93 -14.38 1.80
N PHE A 56 -1.83 -15.03 1.43
CA PHE A 56 -0.86 -14.51 0.48
C PHE A 56 -0.47 -15.65 -0.48
N SER A 57 -0.61 -15.44 -1.78
CA SER A 57 -0.24 -16.38 -2.84
C SER A 57 0.52 -15.66 -3.94
N PHE A 58 1.61 -16.26 -4.38
CA PHE A 58 2.49 -15.72 -5.40
C PHE A 58 3.05 -16.84 -6.28
N ASP A 59 3.40 -16.50 -7.51
CA ASP A 59 4.17 -17.39 -8.36
C ASP A 59 5.65 -17.36 -7.93
N LEU A 60 6.19 -18.51 -7.55
CA LEU A 60 7.57 -18.62 -7.06
C LEU A 60 8.61 -18.24 -8.14
N ALA A 61 8.32 -18.51 -9.41
CA ALA A 61 9.28 -18.26 -10.49
C ALA A 61 9.38 -16.77 -10.86
N SER A 62 8.24 -16.09 -10.99
CA SER A 62 8.18 -14.67 -11.37
C SER A 62 8.14 -13.70 -10.19
N GLY A 63 7.78 -14.17 -8.99
CA GLY A 63 7.54 -13.32 -7.82
C GLY A 63 6.23 -12.53 -7.90
N ILE A 64 5.37 -12.78 -8.89
CA ILE A 64 4.11 -12.06 -9.06
C ILE A 64 3.11 -12.53 -8.00
N THR A 65 2.57 -11.59 -7.23
CA THR A 65 1.40 -11.81 -6.38
C THR A 65 0.21 -12.24 -7.24
N LEU A 66 -0.39 -13.38 -6.89
CA LEU A 66 -1.58 -13.92 -7.55
C LEU A 66 -2.87 -13.59 -6.80
N TYR A 67 -2.81 -13.58 -5.46
CA TYR A 67 -3.97 -13.30 -4.61
C TYR A 67 -3.55 -12.91 -3.19
N GLU A 68 -4.22 -11.93 -2.60
CA GLU A 68 -3.98 -11.44 -1.25
C GLU A 68 -5.30 -11.17 -0.51
N LYS A 69 -5.31 -11.47 0.79
CA LYS A 69 -6.34 -11.09 1.74
C LYS A 69 -5.64 -10.76 3.06
N ASN A 70 -5.67 -9.51 3.51
CA ASN A 70 -5.00 -9.04 4.72
C ASN A 70 -3.55 -9.58 4.91
N PRO A 71 -2.66 -9.47 3.92
CA PRO A 71 -1.37 -10.18 3.92
C PRO A 71 -0.41 -9.73 5.04
N ASP A 72 -0.49 -8.47 5.47
CA ASP A 72 0.36 -7.89 6.52
C ASP A 72 -0.25 -7.96 7.93
N GLU A 73 -1.42 -8.60 8.08
CA GLU A 73 -2.07 -8.74 9.38
C GLU A 73 -1.24 -9.64 10.31
N ARG A 74 -0.90 -9.11 11.49
CA ARG A 74 -0.16 -9.90 12.49
C ARG A 74 -1.10 -10.87 13.18
N MET A 75 -0.84 -12.16 13.00
CA MET A 75 -1.68 -13.24 13.52
C MET A 75 -0.87 -14.28 14.29
N GLN A 76 -1.53 -15.12 15.08
CA GLN A 76 -0.91 -16.34 15.59
C GLN A 76 -0.75 -17.34 14.46
N ILE A 77 0.49 -17.75 14.18
CA ILE A 77 0.83 -18.53 12.99
C ILE A 77 0.84 -20.06 13.23
N GLY A 78 0.62 -20.51 14.48
CA GLY A 78 0.58 -21.93 14.83
C GLY A 78 1.87 -22.67 14.43
N SER A 79 1.72 -23.85 13.81
CA SER A 79 2.88 -24.67 13.43
C SER A 79 3.66 -24.19 12.21
N THR A 80 3.24 -23.15 11.50
CA THR A 80 4.01 -22.66 10.32
C THR A 80 5.37 -22.08 10.73
N VAL A 81 5.52 -21.64 11.98
CA VAL A 81 6.81 -21.24 12.56
C VAL A 81 7.89 -22.32 12.44
N LYS A 82 7.51 -23.59 12.34
CA LYS A 82 8.46 -24.71 12.17
C LYS A 82 9.24 -24.62 10.85
N VAL A 83 8.74 -23.91 9.84
CA VAL A 83 9.49 -23.66 8.60
C VAL A 83 10.73 -22.79 8.90
N ALA A 84 10.59 -21.74 9.72
CA ALA A 84 11.72 -20.94 10.15
C ALA A 84 12.73 -21.76 10.97
N THR A 85 12.25 -22.61 11.88
CA THR A 85 13.11 -23.55 12.63
C THR A 85 13.86 -24.50 11.71
N ALA A 86 13.18 -25.09 10.72
CA ALA A 86 13.81 -25.98 9.75
C ALA A 86 14.90 -25.26 8.96
N LEU A 87 14.66 -24.01 8.53
CA LEU A 87 15.68 -23.20 7.85
C LEU A 87 16.93 -22.99 8.73
N VAL A 88 16.75 -22.70 10.01
CA VAL A 88 17.88 -22.55 10.96
C VAL A 88 18.64 -23.87 11.13
N VAL A 89 17.94 -25.00 11.28
CA VAL A 89 18.58 -26.32 11.39
C VAL A 89 19.33 -26.67 10.11
N MET A 90 18.75 -26.44 8.93
CA MET A 90 19.42 -26.71 7.66
C MET A 90 20.65 -25.83 7.42
N GLN A 91 20.71 -24.63 8.03
CA GLN A 91 21.85 -23.72 7.92
C GLN A 91 22.97 -24.02 8.92
N HIS A 92 22.65 -24.59 10.08
CA HIS A 92 23.57 -24.64 11.22
C HIS A 92 23.73 -26.02 11.88
N GLY A 93 22.84 -26.97 11.60
CA GLY A 93 22.90 -28.34 12.10
C GLY A 93 23.06 -29.35 10.97
N ASP A 94 23.29 -30.61 11.35
CA ASP A 94 23.24 -31.72 10.41
C ASP A 94 21.92 -32.49 10.59
N PRO A 95 21.05 -32.56 9.56
CA PRO A 95 19.84 -33.38 9.60
C PRO A 95 20.08 -34.87 9.87
N ALA A 96 21.32 -35.36 9.70
CA ALA A 96 21.70 -36.74 10.01
C ALA A 96 22.06 -36.97 11.49
N ASP A 97 22.19 -35.91 12.30
CA ASP A 97 22.50 -36.04 13.72
C ASP A 97 21.38 -36.73 14.49
N GLN A 98 21.76 -37.67 15.36
CA GLN A 98 20.82 -38.32 16.28
C GLN A 98 20.79 -37.58 17.61
N VAL A 99 19.57 -37.24 18.05
CA VAL A 99 19.33 -36.55 19.32
C VAL A 99 18.53 -37.47 20.24
N LEU A 100 19.04 -37.71 21.44
CA LEU A 100 18.28 -38.38 22.52
C LEU A 100 17.28 -37.37 23.09
N ILE A 101 16.01 -37.77 23.18
CA ILE A 101 14.87 -36.92 23.60
C ILE A 101 14.42 -37.28 25.01
#